data_AF-A0A3M7M6F9-F1
#
_entry.id   AF-A0A3M7M6F9-F1
#
_cell.length_a   1.000
_cell.length_b   1.000
_cell.length_c   1.000
_cell.angle_alpha   90.00
_cell.angle_beta   90.00
_cell.angle_gamma   90.00
#
_symmetry.space_group_name_H-M   'P 1'
#
loop_
_entity.id
_entity.type
_entity.pdbx_description
1 polymer ?
#
loop_
_entity_poly.entity_id
_entity_poly.type
_entity_poly.pdbx_seq_one_letter_code
_entity_poly.pdbx_strand_id
1 'polypeptide(L)'
;MKEGGGSGSSNWPVNFRQARVPVRTLPCDSDLIGGAPESPTPRIRTSTNTMGGGAKIPYPKHVWSPAGGWYAQPNNWKANTAVVGLTIVSIAGMAWMLSANREYRDKMPEKHRFFPSRHWTKQIKEHERKQNQSIVERVLDN
;
A
#
# COMPACT_ATOMS: atom_id res chain seq x y z
N MET A 1 4.79 59.76 -12.38
CA MET A 1 4.63 58.52 -13.18
C MET A 1 4.11 57.45 -12.23
N LYS A 2 2.83 57.10 -12.40
CA LYS A 2 2.04 55.97 -11.85
C LYS A 2 2.19 55.56 -10.38
N GLU A 3 1.10 55.83 -9.66
CA GLU A 3 0.58 55.06 -8.52
C GLU A 3 0.10 53.65 -8.92
N GLY A 4 -0.12 52.81 -7.90
CA GLY A 4 -0.92 51.58 -7.96
C GLY A 4 -0.06 50.33 -7.67
N GLY A 5 -0.31 49.48 -6.69
CA GLY A 5 -1.56 49.19 -5.96
C GLY A 5 -1.79 47.67 -6.01
N GLY A 6 -2.02 47.06 -4.85
CA GLY A 6 -2.38 45.63 -4.70
C GLY A 6 -1.30 44.84 -3.93
N SER A 7 -1.61 43.97 -2.99
CA SER A 7 -2.87 43.30 -2.69
C SER A 7 -2.75 42.58 -1.34
N GLY A 8 -3.81 42.68 -0.52
CA GLY A 8 -4.33 41.50 0.19
C GLY A 8 -3.55 40.99 1.40
N SER A 9 -3.63 41.71 2.52
CA SER A 9 -3.56 41.14 3.86
C SER A 9 -4.68 40.08 4.02
N SER A 10 -4.35 38.80 3.91
CA SER A 10 -5.24 37.69 4.31
C SER A 10 -4.76 37.08 5.63
N ASN A 11 -5.49 37.52 6.64
CA ASN A 11 -5.58 37.11 8.03
C ASN A 11 -5.69 35.57 8.20
N TRP A 12 -4.72 34.95 8.87
CA TRP A 12 -4.85 33.60 9.44
C TRP A 12 -4.75 33.67 10.96
N PRO A 13 -5.80 33.33 11.73
CA PRO A 13 -5.71 33.30 13.17
C PRO A 13 -5.04 32.01 13.64
N VAL A 14 -3.80 32.10 14.10
CA VAL A 14 -3.14 31.06 14.91
C VAL A 14 -3.68 31.11 16.34
N ASN A 15 -4.77 30.36 16.59
CA ASN A 15 -5.27 30.12 17.95
C ASN A 15 -4.48 28.97 18.59
N PHE A 16 -3.40 29.32 19.31
CA PHE A 16 -2.76 28.42 20.28
C PHE A 16 -3.57 28.45 21.60
N ARG A 17 -4.42 27.44 21.83
CA ARG A 17 -4.88 27.09 23.18
C ARG A 17 -4.19 25.79 23.60
N GLN A 18 -3.21 25.91 24.49
CA GLN A 18 -2.70 24.80 25.27
C GLN A 18 -3.80 24.32 26.21
N ALA A 19 -4.36 23.13 25.94
CA ALA A 19 -5.18 22.42 26.90
C ALA A 19 -4.25 21.73 27.92
N ARG A 20 -4.15 22.30 29.11
CA ARG A 20 -3.52 21.72 30.30
C ARG A 20 -4.48 20.67 30.88
N VAL A 21 -4.11 19.39 30.82
CA VAL A 21 -4.86 18.32 31.50
C VAL A 21 -4.33 18.16 32.93
N PRO A 22 -5.18 18.18 33.98
CA PRO A 22 -4.73 18.05 35.36
C PRO A 22 -4.45 16.59 35.74
N VAL A 23 -3.28 16.34 36.33
CA VAL A 23 -2.98 15.11 37.06
C VAL A 23 -3.62 15.23 38.45
N ARG A 24 -4.61 14.40 38.75
CA ARG A 24 -4.99 14.08 40.13
C ARG A 24 -5.20 12.58 40.29
N THR A 25 -4.34 12.05 41.15
CA THR A 25 -4.37 10.80 41.90
C THR A 25 -5.74 10.45 42.47
N LEU A 26 -6.08 9.17 42.52
CA LEU A 26 -6.53 8.53 43.77
C LEU A 26 -6.12 7.05 43.82
N PRO A 27 -5.62 6.57 44.97
CA PRO A 27 -5.38 5.17 45.23
C PRO A 27 -6.67 4.52 45.74
N CYS A 28 -6.94 3.30 45.27
CA CYS A 28 -7.76 2.34 45.99
C CYS A 28 -6.89 1.09 46.09
N ASP A 29 -6.53 0.72 47.31
CA ASP A 29 -6.71 -0.65 47.77
C ASP A 29 -6.77 -0.60 49.30
N SER A 30 -7.93 -1.03 49.79
CA SER A 30 -8.24 -1.29 51.17
C SER A 30 -7.70 -2.67 51.56
N ASP A 31 -7.53 -2.83 52.87
CA ASP A 31 -7.55 -4.10 53.58
C ASP A 31 -6.22 -4.88 53.59
N LEU A 32 -5.40 -4.76 54.63
CA LEU A 32 -5.55 -5.24 56.02
C LEU A 32 -4.76 -6.54 56.23
N ILE A 33 -4.21 -6.64 57.45
CA ILE A 33 -3.72 -7.85 58.14
C ILE A 33 -2.25 -8.27 57.87
N GLY A 34 -1.38 -7.79 58.77
CA GLY A 34 -0.56 -8.68 59.60
C GLY A 34 0.81 -9.16 59.07
N GLY A 35 1.87 -8.69 59.72
CA GLY A 35 3.02 -9.53 60.08
C GLY A 35 4.22 -9.56 59.13
N ALA A 36 5.39 -9.32 59.75
CA ALA A 36 6.76 -9.62 59.31
C ALA A 36 7.44 -8.69 58.28
N PRO A 37 8.54 -8.01 58.65
CA PRO A 37 9.45 -7.41 57.67
C PRO A 37 10.42 -8.47 57.14
N GLU A 38 10.01 -9.21 56.12
CA GLU A 38 10.95 -10.00 55.30
C GLU A 38 11.30 -9.23 54.02
N SER A 39 12.60 -9.08 53.81
CA SER A 39 13.26 -8.34 52.73
C SER A 39 12.70 -8.63 51.32
N PRO A 40 12.34 -7.62 50.52
CA PRO A 40 11.93 -7.85 49.15
C PRO A 40 13.16 -7.99 48.23
N THR A 41 13.51 -9.22 47.87
CA THR A 41 14.30 -9.48 46.66
C THR A 41 13.48 -9.10 45.42
N PRO A 42 14.00 -8.31 44.46
CA PRO A 42 13.23 -7.93 43.28
C PRO A 42 13.07 -9.13 42.33
N ARG A 43 11.82 -9.61 42.18
CA ARG A 43 11.41 -10.56 41.16
C ARG A 43 11.41 -9.87 39.80
N ILE A 44 12.36 -10.22 38.94
CA ILE A 44 12.47 -9.70 37.57
C ILE A 44 11.18 -10.02 36.81
N ARG A 45 10.34 -9.01 36.54
CA ARG A 45 9.28 -9.10 35.53
C ARG A 45 9.97 -9.11 34.18
N THR A 46 10.02 -10.26 33.52
CA THR A 46 10.23 -10.31 32.07
C THR A 46 8.98 -9.73 31.41
N SER A 47 8.87 -8.41 31.33
CA SER A 47 8.03 -7.82 30.28
C SER A 47 8.66 -8.24 28.96
N THR A 48 7.94 -9.05 28.18
CA THR A 48 8.27 -9.34 26.79
C THR A 48 8.32 -8.01 26.03
N ASN A 49 9.48 -7.36 26.08
CA ASN A 49 9.75 -6.13 25.36
C ASN A 49 9.79 -6.48 23.88
N THR A 50 8.83 -5.91 23.16
CA THR A 50 8.87 -5.77 21.70
C THR A 50 10.27 -5.32 21.28
N MET A 51 10.95 -6.13 20.46
CA MET A 51 12.26 -5.82 19.88
C MET A 51 12.11 -4.69 18.84
N GLY A 52 11.96 -3.46 19.31
CA GLY A 52 11.95 -2.26 18.49
C GLY A 52 13.37 -1.71 18.35
N GLY A 53 13.79 -1.43 17.10
CA GLY A 53 15.13 -0.94 16.77
C GLY A 53 15.58 0.25 17.63
N GLY A 54 16.87 0.27 17.96
CA GLY A 54 17.49 1.21 18.91
C GLY A 54 17.23 2.70 18.64
N ALA A 55 17.61 3.53 19.60
CA ALA A 55 17.32 4.97 19.62
C ALA A 55 17.63 5.65 18.27
N LYS A 56 16.67 6.40 17.73
CA LYS A 56 16.82 7.13 16.47
C LYS A 56 17.89 8.22 16.61
N ILE A 57 19.00 8.08 15.89
CA ILE A 57 20.06 9.09 15.78
C ILE A 57 19.45 10.41 15.27
N PRO A 58 19.76 11.58 15.86
CA PRO A 58 19.23 12.86 15.38
C PRO A 58 19.71 13.13 13.94
N TYR A 59 18.79 13.58 13.10
CA TYR A 59 19.05 13.88 11.69
C TYR A 59 18.40 15.20 11.29
N PRO A 60 18.98 15.92 10.31
CA PRO A 60 18.42 17.16 9.81
C PRO A 60 17.05 16.91 9.15
N LYS A 61 16.03 17.66 9.60
CA LYS A 61 14.62 17.48 9.15
C LYS A 61 14.27 18.25 7.87
N HIS A 62 15.10 19.23 7.53
CA HIS A 62 14.90 20.12 6.38
C HIS A 62 15.55 19.59 5.09
N VAL A 63 16.18 18.41 5.14
CA VAL A 63 16.78 17.79 3.96
C VAL A 63 15.73 16.91 3.29
N TRP A 64 15.39 17.28 2.06
CA TRP A 64 14.50 16.50 1.21
C TRP A 64 15.32 15.71 0.19
N SER A 65 14.92 14.47 -0.07
CA SER A 65 15.47 13.64 -1.13
C SER A 65 14.34 12.85 -1.78
N PRO A 66 14.38 12.66 -3.12
CA PRO A 66 13.28 12.05 -3.85
C PRO A 66 13.02 10.58 -3.45
N ALA A 67 14.05 9.87 -2.97
CA ALA A 67 13.93 8.49 -2.49
C ALA A 67 13.47 8.38 -1.02
N GLY A 68 13.26 9.50 -0.32
CA GLY A 68 13.05 9.56 1.13
C GLY A 68 14.31 9.95 1.91
N GLY A 69 14.17 10.08 3.23
CA GLY A 69 15.25 10.46 4.14
C GLY A 69 15.41 9.49 5.31
N TRP A 70 16.11 9.91 6.37
CA TRP A 70 16.32 9.07 7.55
C TRP A 70 14.99 8.65 8.20
N TYR A 71 14.81 7.33 8.35
CA TYR A 71 13.64 6.69 8.95
C TYR A 71 12.31 7.18 8.35
N ALA A 72 12.21 7.23 7.02
CA ALA A 72 11.00 7.65 6.32
C ALA A 72 9.82 6.70 6.64
N GLN A 73 8.93 7.16 7.53
CA GLN A 73 7.65 6.51 7.84
C GLN A 73 6.52 7.52 7.54
N PRO A 74 6.17 7.71 6.26
CA PRO A 74 5.04 8.56 5.93
C PRO A 74 3.75 7.94 6.46
N ASN A 75 2.91 8.76 7.09
CA ASN A 75 1.65 8.28 7.69
C ASN A 75 0.72 7.60 6.65
N ASN A 76 0.84 8.00 5.37
CA ASN A 76 -0.03 7.55 4.28
C ASN A 76 0.64 6.51 3.35
N TRP A 77 1.63 5.74 3.82
CA TRP A 77 2.37 4.78 2.97
C TRP A 77 1.47 3.78 2.23
N LYS A 78 0.36 3.37 2.83
CA LYS A 78 -0.60 2.41 2.26
C LYS A 78 -1.28 2.98 1.01
N ALA A 79 -1.82 4.21 1.13
CA ALA A 79 -2.50 4.87 0.03
C ALA A 79 -1.52 5.18 -1.11
N ASN A 80 -0.32 5.67 -0.81
CA ASN A 80 0.67 6.01 -1.82
C ASN A 80 1.13 4.76 -2.60
N THR A 81 1.35 3.64 -1.90
CA THR A 81 1.73 2.38 -2.55
C THR A 81 0.57 1.81 -3.37
N ALA A 82 -0.67 1.96 -2.91
CA ALA A 82 -1.84 1.53 -3.67
C ALA A 82 -1.97 2.30 -4.99
N VAL A 83 -1.74 3.62 -4.98
CA VAL A 83 -1.76 4.45 -6.19
C VAL A 83 -0.67 4.02 -7.17
N VAL A 84 0.57 3.85 -6.69
CA VAL A 84 1.69 3.40 -7.54
C VAL A 84 1.48 1.97 -8.05
N GLY A 85 0.94 1.07 -7.23
CA GLY A 85 0.60 -0.29 -7.64
C GLY A 85 -0.46 -0.29 -8.75
N LEU A 86 -1.51 0.52 -8.59
CA LEU A 86 -2.57 0.67 -9.59
C LEU A 86 -2.02 1.19 -10.92
N THR A 87 -1.13 2.19 -10.89
CA THR A 87 -0.56 2.75 -12.13
C THR A 87 0.35 1.75 -12.85
N ILE A 88 1.15 0.97 -12.11
CA ILE A 88 1.99 -0.06 -12.73
C ILE A 88 1.13 -1.15 -13.35
N VAL A 89 0.11 -1.64 -12.63
CA VAL A 89 -0.79 -2.69 -13.12
C VAL A 89 -1.58 -2.22 -14.35
N SER A 90 -2.04 -0.97 -14.37
CA SER A 90 -2.78 -0.44 -15.52
C SER A 90 -1.91 -0.33 -16.76
N ILE A 91 -0.68 0.17 -16.63
CA ILE A 91 0.27 0.27 -17.75
C ILE A 91 0.64 -1.13 -18.26
N ALA A 92 0.99 -2.05 -17.35
CA ALA A 92 1.33 -3.42 -17.71
C ALA A 92 0.16 -4.14 -18.39
N GLY A 93 -1.06 -3.96 -17.89
CA GLY A 93 -2.28 -4.51 -18.49
C GLY A 93 -2.54 -4.00 -19.90
N MET A 94 -2.41 -2.68 -20.13
CA MET A 94 -2.56 -2.09 -21.47
C MET A 94 -1.49 -2.61 -22.43
N ALA A 95 -0.22 -2.63 -22.00
CA ALA A 95 0.87 -3.15 -22.81
C ALA A 95 0.66 -4.63 -23.16
N TRP A 96 0.18 -5.44 -22.21
CA TRP A 96 -0.15 -6.85 -22.44
C TRP A 96 -1.31 -7.01 -23.44
N MET A 97 -2.40 -6.28 -23.27
CA MET A 97 -3.54 -6.32 -24.20
C MET A 97 -3.12 -5.91 -25.62
N LEU A 98 -2.32 -4.86 -25.76
CA LEU A 98 -1.79 -4.45 -27.06
C LEU A 98 -0.89 -5.52 -27.68
N SER A 99 0.01 -6.11 -26.89
CA SER A 99 0.88 -7.19 -27.32
C SER A 99 0.09 -8.41 -27.81
N ALA A 100 -0.90 -8.85 -27.04
CA ALA A 100 -1.74 -10.02 -27.37
C ALA A 100 -2.62 -9.81 -28.61
N ASN A 101 -3.00 -8.56 -28.91
CA ASN A 101 -3.72 -8.21 -30.13
C ASN A 101 -2.81 -8.07 -31.36
N ARG A 102 -1.52 -7.77 -31.16
CA ARG A 102 -0.55 -7.56 -32.23
C ARG A 102 0.19 -8.84 -32.63
N GLU A 103 0.13 -9.88 -31.81
CA GLU A 103 0.73 -11.18 -32.12
C GLU A 103 0.06 -11.80 -33.36
N TYR A 104 0.86 -11.98 -34.40
CA TYR A 104 0.49 -12.66 -35.64
C TYR A 104 1.40 -13.87 -35.85
N ARG A 105 0.82 -15.00 -36.24
CA ARG A 105 1.51 -16.27 -36.44
C ARG A 105 1.08 -16.92 -37.75
N ASP A 106 2.06 -17.27 -38.60
CA ASP A 106 1.77 -17.88 -39.91
C ASP A 106 1.23 -19.31 -39.80
N LYS A 107 1.67 -20.06 -38.79
CA LYS A 107 1.25 -21.45 -38.55
C LYS A 107 0.45 -21.58 -37.26
N MET A 108 -0.80 -21.99 -37.40
CA MET A 108 -1.66 -22.30 -36.26
C MET A 108 -1.15 -23.53 -35.51
N PRO A 109 -1.12 -23.49 -34.17
CA PRO A 109 -0.66 -24.62 -33.35
C PRO A 109 -1.65 -25.78 -33.39
N GLU A 110 -1.15 -27.00 -33.23
CA GLU A 110 -1.95 -28.22 -33.25
C GLU A 110 -2.90 -28.29 -32.02
N LYS A 111 -4.11 -28.81 -32.23
CA LYS A 111 -5.16 -28.88 -31.20
C LYS A 111 -4.74 -29.66 -29.95
N HIS A 112 -3.88 -30.67 -30.10
CA HIS A 112 -3.50 -31.59 -29.02
C HIS A 112 -2.28 -31.14 -28.18
N ARG A 113 -1.61 -30.04 -28.54
CA ARG A 113 -0.48 -29.51 -27.75
C ARG A 113 -0.89 -28.33 -26.87
N PHE A 114 -0.35 -28.28 -25.66
CA PHE A 114 -0.52 -27.15 -24.74
C PHE A 114 0.44 -26.01 -25.09
N PHE A 115 -0.08 -24.78 -25.09
CA PHE A 115 0.71 -23.55 -25.17
C PHE A 115 0.02 -22.44 -24.37
N PRO A 116 0.78 -21.67 -23.57
CA PRO A 116 0.20 -20.69 -22.65
C PRO A 116 -0.50 -19.54 -23.38
N SER A 117 0.01 -19.12 -24.53
CA SER A 117 -0.55 -18.01 -25.31
C SER A 117 -1.92 -18.27 -25.93
N ARG A 118 -2.39 -19.52 -25.94
CA ARG A 118 -3.74 -19.92 -26.40
C ARG A 118 -4.86 -19.09 -25.78
N HIS A 119 -4.69 -18.77 -24.51
CA HIS A 119 -5.74 -18.17 -23.69
C HIS A 119 -5.92 -16.67 -23.97
N TRP A 120 -4.87 -15.99 -24.43
CA TRP A 120 -4.86 -14.52 -24.55
C TRP A 120 -4.64 -14.00 -25.97
N THR A 121 -4.01 -14.76 -26.88
CA THR A 121 -3.71 -14.29 -28.24
C THR A 121 -4.96 -14.23 -29.12
N LYS A 122 -5.21 -13.08 -29.75
CA LYS A 122 -6.41 -12.84 -30.57
C LYS A 122 -6.56 -13.85 -31.71
N GLN A 123 -5.49 -14.07 -32.46
CA GLN A 123 -5.49 -14.91 -33.66
C GLN A 123 -5.96 -16.35 -33.38
N ILE A 124 -5.53 -16.91 -32.24
CA ILE A 124 -5.81 -18.30 -31.86
C ILE A 124 -7.26 -18.45 -31.41
N LYS A 125 -7.76 -17.50 -30.59
CA LYS A 125 -9.15 -17.49 -30.13
C LYS A 125 -10.13 -17.38 -31.29
N GLU A 126 -9.80 -16.59 -32.32
CA GLU A 126 -10.62 -16.48 -33.54
C GLU A 126 -10.58 -17.76 -34.38
N HIS A 127 -9.42 -18.39 -34.52
CA HIS A 127 -9.27 -19.64 -35.26
C HIS A 127 -10.06 -20.78 -34.59
N GLU A 128 -9.95 -20.93 -33.27
CA GLU A 128 -10.67 -21.96 -32.51
C GLU A 128 -12.19 -21.74 -32.53
N ARG A 129 -12.65 -20.49 -32.46
CA ARG A 129 -14.08 -20.15 -32.61
C ARG A 129 -14.63 -20.59 -33.97
N LYS A 130 -13.93 -20.29 -35.06
CA LYS A 130 -14.34 -20.69 -36.43
C LYS A 130 -14.40 -22.21 -36.57
N GLN A 131 -13.42 -22.93 -36.01
CA GLN A 131 -13.39 -24.39 -36.03
C GLN A 131 -14.60 -24.98 -35.31
N ASN A 132 -14.92 -24.48 -34.12
CA ASN A 132 -16.09 -24.95 -33.35
C ASN A 132 -17.41 -24.66 -34.05
N GLN A 133 -17.57 -23.47 -34.65
CA GLN A 133 -18.78 -23.13 -35.43
C GLN A 133 -18.96 -24.08 -36.61
N SER A 134 -17.90 -24.36 -37.36
CA SER A 134 -17.96 -25.29 -38.49
C SER A 134 -18.31 -26.72 -38.10
N ILE A 135 -17.94 -27.14 -36.88
CA ILE A 135 -18.31 -28.46 -36.34
C ILE A 135 -19.79 -28.45 -35.96
N VAL A 136 -20.27 -27.41 -35.28
CA VAL A 136 -21.68 -27.28 -34.90
C VAL A 136 -22.58 -27.27 -36.13
N GLU A 137 -22.24 -26.50 -37.16
CA GLU A 137 -22.99 -26.45 -38.43
C GLU A 137 -23.12 -27.83 -39.07
N ARG A 138 -22.01 -28.56 -39.22
CA ARG A 138 -22.02 -29.94 -39.74
C ARG A 138 -22.86 -30.91 -38.90
N VAL A 139 -22.93 -30.69 -37.58
CA VAL A 139 -23.73 -31.52 -36.67
C VAL A 139 -25.21 -31.17 -36.75
N LEU A 140 -25.56 -29.91 -37.01
CA LEU A 140 -26.95 -29.48 -37.17
C LEU A 140 -27.53 -29.91 -38.54
N ASP A 141 -26.68 -30.02 -39.57
CA ASP A 141 -27.07 -30.42 -40.92
C ASP A 141 -27.22 -31.94 -41.12
N ASN A 142 -26.96 -32.75 -40.09
CA ASN A 142 -26.96 -34.21 -40.15
C ASN A 142 -28.00 -34.82 -39.20
#